data_AF-A0A969PIV0-F1
#
_entry.id   AF-A0A969PIV0-F1
#
_cell.length_a   1.000
_cell.length_b   1.000
_cell.length_c   1.000
_cell.angle_alpha   90.00
_cell.angle_beta   90.00
_cell.angle_gamma   90.00
#
_symmetry.space_group_name_H-M   'P 1'
#
loop_
_entity.id
_entity.type
_entity.pdbx_description
1 polymer ?
#
loop_
_entity_poly.entity_id
_entity_poly.type
_entity_poly.pdbx_seq_one_letter_code
_entity_poly.pdbx_strand_id
1 'polypeptide(L)'
;MGCVQKLRVDNKSSEEQLKKFCQELKRQSGEHLIPLEQMRPSAQPRQTFTQSAIRKRAESLRRHGQKNPVILVPILGEDNLFEIEDGELRYRGAQLLVNEGLEKWKYLNSVIAPPPQDALELHKRSLIHHLHQEGLNPLDRIEAIVKEILTEISFQLTAQEVKDSNGDEQQAIRIQIQQSIRRLDYFFKKNQDWREKLLFWLESSQETQLLEIQQLSLPEEIDRQVLLVLLELQQNVCSLAANDLPMLLLPNDLKKAIRTKELPCHHAKAISKLSSKSLKISEEESENLRFQIVQKVLAESLSLRETKEAVTRIISKQGINNEKNLPKKELNQIKTILADISLQNLQKQELKSLKETLTAKLVEIEGLLTTGETKPLS
;
A
#
# COMPACT_ATOMS: atom_id res chain seq x y z
N MET A 1 19.16 -33.04 -18.12
CA MET A 1 19.19 -33.57 -16.73
C MET A 1 19.34 -32.40 -15.77
N GLY A 2 18.21 -31.99 -15.16
CA GLY A 2 18.08 -31.23 -13.91
C GLY A 2 18.81 -29.89 -13.76
N CYS A 3 18.24 -28.78 -14.23
CA CYS A 3 18.67 -27.42 -13.86
C CYS A 3 17.53 -26.55 -13.30
N VAL A 4 16.44 -27.18 -12.85
CA VAL A 4 15.29 -26.50 -12.22
C VAL A 4 14.97 -27.26 -10.93
N GLN A 5 15.59 -26.83 -9.83
CA GLN A 5 15.10 -26.91 -8.44
C GLN A 5 16.23 -26.67 -7.45
N LYS A 6 16.28 -25.44 -6.93
CA LYS A 6 16.42 -25.08 -5.51
C LYS A 6 16.95 -23.66 -5.41
N LEU A 7 16.05 -22.69 -5.60
CA LEU A 7 16.19 -21.37 -5.00
C LEU A 7 15.01 -21.17 -4.07
N ARG A 8 15.05 -21.89 -2.94
CA ARG A 8 14.50 -21.28 -1.72
C ARG A 8 15.36 -20.07 -1.45
N VAL A 9 14.69 -18.94 -1.26
CA VAL A 9 15.26 -17.65 -0.88
C VAL A 9 16.07 -17.84 0.40
N ASP A 10 17.35 -18.12 0.25
CA ASP A 10 18.35 -17.95 1.28
C ASP A 10 18.89 -16.53 1.12
N ASN A 11 18.59 -15.69 2.11
CA ASN A 11 19.06 -14.31 2.25
C ASN A 11 20.60 -14.16 2.06
N LYS A 12 21.34 -15.26 2.21
CA LYS A 12 22.79 -15.36 1.93
C LYS A 12 23.14 -15.20 0.45
N SER A 13 22.32 -15.68 -0.48
CA SER A 13 22.66 -15.67 -1.92
C SER A 13 22.75 -14.25 -2.47
N SER A 14 21.79 -13.40 -2.14
CA SER A 14 21.71 -12.00 -2.61
C SER A 14 22.81 -11.13 -2.02
N GLU A 15 23.07 -11.22 -0.71
CA GLU A 15 24.17 -10.48 -0.07
C GLU A 15 25.55 -10.95 -0.57
N GLU A 16 25.73 -12.26 -0.79
CA GLU A 16 26.98 -12.81 -1.33
C GLU A 16 27.20 -12.39 -2.79
N GLN A 17 26.13 -12.35 -3.60
CA GLN A 17 26.18 -11.83 -4.96
C GLN A 17 26.55 -10.35 -4.98
N LEU A 18 25.93 -9.53 -4.13
CA LEU A 18 26.29 -8.11 -3.98
C LEU A 18 27.72 -7.92 -3.50
N LYS A 19 28.20 -8.74 -2.56
CA LYS A 19 29.60 -8.70 -2.10
C LYS A 19 30.56 -9.06 -3.22
N LYS A 20 30.27 -10.10 -4.01
CA LYS A 20 31.09 -10.50 -5.18
C LYS A 20 31.11 -9.38 -6.22
N PHE A 21 29.95 -8.80 -6.53
CA PHE A 21 29.83 -7.68 -7.45
C PHE A 21 30.60 -6.44 -6.96
N CYS A 22 30.50 -6.09 -5.67
CA CYS A 22 31.29 -5.01 -5.07
C CYS A 22 32.80 -5.28 -5.17
N GLN A 23 33.25 -6.52 -4.97
CA GLN A 23 34.66 -6.90 -5.09
C GLN A 23 35.14 -6.80 -6.54
N GLU A 24 34.30 -7.17 -7.50
CA GLU A 24 34.58 -7.04 -8.92
C GLU A 24 34.69 -5.57 -9.33
N LEU A 25 33.71 -4.74 -8.94
CA LEU A 25 33.76 -3.29 -9.16
C LEU A 25 34.99 -2.66 -8.50
N LYS A 26 35.31 -3.04 -7.26
CA LYS A 26 36.51 -2.57 -6.56
C LYS A 26 37.79 -2.92 -7.32
N ARG A 27 37.84 -4.06 -8.01
CA ARG A 27 38.98 -4.45 -8.84
C ARG A 27 39.05 -3.66 -10.16
N GLN A 28 37.89 -3.26 -10.71
CA GLN A 28 37.80 -2.56 -11.99
C GLN A 28 38.00 -1.04 -11.85
N SER A 29 37.25 -0.39 -10.95
CA SER A 29 37.23 1.06 -10.80
C SER A 29 37.98 1.57 -9.56
N GLY A 30 38.30 0.70 -8.60
CA GLY A 30 38.90 1.10 -7.31
C GLY A 30 37.87 1.65 -6.32
N GLU A 31 38.32 1.93 -5.09
CA GLU A 31 37.52 2.65 -4.09
C GLU A 31 37.88 4.14 -4.11
N HIS A 32 36.87 4.99 -4.23
CA HIS A 32 36.99 6.44 -4.28
C HIS A 32 36.34 7.07 -3.05
N LEU A 33 36.89 8.19 -2.58
CA LEU A 33 36.28 8.97 -1.51
C LEU A 33 35.42 10.07 -2.13
N ILE A 34 34.10 9.88 -2.16
CA ILE A 34 33.16 10.76 -2.86
C ILE A 34 32.42 11.65 -1.85
N PRO A 35 32.32 12.98 -2.08
CA PRO A 35 31.51 13.89 -1.26
C PRO A 35 30.02 13.53 -1.26
N LEU A 36 29.35 13.70 -0.12
CA LEU A 36 27.89 13.49 -0.02
C LEU A 36 27.09 14.42 -0.96
N GLU A 37 27.60 15.62 -1.24
CA GLU A 37 26.97 16.60 -2.14
C GLU A 37 26.88 16.11 -3.59
N GLN A 38 27.78 15.20 -3.97
CA GLN A 38 27.82 14.58 -5.29
C GLN A 38 26.93 13.33 -5.41
N MET A 39 26.34 12.88 -4.30
CA MET A 39 25.49 11.68 -4.27
C MET A 39 24.02 12.07 -4.22
N ARG A 40 23.23 11.44 -5.09
CA ARG A 40 21.78 11.57 -5.14
C ARG A 40 21.11 10.23 -4.84
N PRO A 41 20.10 10.19 -3.96
CA PRO A 41 19.26 9.01 -3.83
C PRO A 41 18.64 8.66 -5.18
N SER A 42 18.78 7.41 -5.61
CA SER A 42 18.12 6.94 -6.83
C SER A 42 16.66 6.55 -6.54
N ALA A 43 15.90 6.29 -7.60
CA ALA A 43 14.50 5.91 -7.51
C ALA A 43 14.30 4.42 -7.14
N GLN A 44 15.05 3.91 -6.15
CA GLN A 44 14.97 2.52 -5.72
C GLN A 44 13.60 2.15 -5.15
N PRO A 45 13.21 0.87 -5.20
CA PRO A 45 11.95 0.42 -4.61
C PRO A 45 11.84 0.77 -3.12
N ARG A 46 12.92 0.63 -2.35
CA ARG A 46 12.93 0.94 -0.92
C ARG A 46 12.93 2.45 -0.70
N GLN A 47 11.86 2.97 -0.10
CA GLN A 47 11.68 4.37 0.26
C GLN A 47 11.42 4.55 1.77
N THR A 48 11.16 3.47 2.49
CA THR A 48 10.98 3.45 3.94
C THR A 48 12.34 3.46 4.65
N PHE A 49 12.82 4.65 4.98
CA PHE A 49 14.02 4.88 5.80
C PHE A 49 13.66 5.55 7.12
N THR A 50 13.58 4.74 8.16
CA THR A 50 13.06 5.18 9.45
C THR A 50 14.12 5.90 10.26
N GLN A 51 13.70 6.83 11.12
CA GLN A 51 14.65 7.60 11.91
C GLN A 51 15.49 6.71 12.84
N SER A 52 14.92 5.62 13.38
CA SER A 52 15.67 4.68 14.22
C SER A 52 16.72 3.92 13.41
N ALA A 53 16.40 3.48 12.19
CA ALA A 53 17.35 2.79 11.32
C ALA A 53 18.51 3.71 10.91
N ILE A 54 18.21 4.97 10.58
CA ILE A 54 19.23 5.98 10.24
C ILE A 54 20.13 6.24 11.44
N ARG A 55 19.57 6.45 12.64
CA ARG A 55 20.35 6.64 13.88
C ARG A 55 21.23 5.44 14.21
N LYS A 56 20.70 4.22 14.13
CA LYS A 56 21.48 2.98 14.34
C LYS A 56 22.62 2.88 13.33
N ARG A 57 22.39 3.26 12.06
CA ARG A 57 23.44 3.28 11.04
C ARG A 57 24.50 4.35 11.32
N ALA A 58 24.09 5.56 11.69
CA ALA A 58 24.99 6.64 12.08
C ALA A 58 25.88 6.24 13.28
N GLU A 59 25.29 5.64 14.32
CA GLU A 59 26.02 5.10 15.48
C GLU A 59 27.06 4.04 15.05
N SER A 60 26.66 3.15 14.15
CA SER A 60 27.55 2.12 13.60
C SER A 60 28.72 2.72 12.82
N LEU A 61 28.46 3.72 11.97
CA LEU A 61 29.48 4.47 11.25
C LEU A 61 30.44 5.15 12.24
N ARG A 62 29.91 5.85 13.24
CA ARG A 62 30.69 6.54 14.28
C ARG A 62 31.65 5.59 15.02
N ARG A 63 31.17 4.40 15.42
CA ARG A 63 31.95 3.45 16.22
C ARG A 63 32.91 2.58 15.41
N HIS A 64 32.51 2.16 14.23
CA HIS A 64 33.23 1.12 13.48
C HIS A 64 33.74 1.57 12.11
N GLY A 65 33.47 2.82 11.73
CA GLY A 65 33.77 3.30 10.39
C GLY A 65 32.86 2.70 9.32
N GLN A 66 33.17 3.01 8.06
CA GLN A 66 32.49 2.44 6.92
C GLN A 66 33.14 1.11 6.53
N LYS A 67 32.43 -0.01 6.73
CA LYS A 67 32.93 -1.35 6.41
C LYS A 67 32.85 -1.71 4.93
N ASN A 68 31.77 -1.28 4.27
CA ASN A 68 31.47 -1.61 2.88
C ASN A 68 31.23 -0.31 2.10
N PRO A 69 31.76 -0.18 0.87
CA PRO A 69 31.56 1.00 0.04
C PRO A 69 30.09 1.21 -0.34
N VAL A 70 29.74 2.43 -0.74
CA VAL A 70 28.48 2.76 -1.42
C VAL A 70 28.66 2.46 -2.92
N ILE A 71 27.65 1.90 -3.57
CA ILE A 71 27.69 1.68 -5.02
C ILE A 71 27.04 2.88 -5.69
N LEU A 72 27.77 3.50 -6.60
CA LEU A 72 27.35 4.71 -7.31
C LEU A 72 27.30 4.47 -8.82
N VAL A 73 26.34 5.06 -9.49
CA VAL A 73 26.22 5.09 -10.97
C VAL A 73 26.32 6.56 -11.42
N PRO A 74 27.14 6.90 -12.44
CA PRO A 74 27.20 8.25 -12.97
C PRO A 74 25.87 8.71 -13.56
N ILE A 75 25.49 9.97 -13.32
CA ILE A 75 24.30 10.58 -13.94
C ILE A 75 24.66 11.05 -15.36
N LEU A 76 23.91 10.58 -16.36
CA LEU A 76 24.13 10.97 -17.76
C LEU A 76 23.85 12.47 -17.94
N GLY A 77 24.84 13.21 -18.43
CA GLY A 77 24.72 14.65 -18.72
C GLY A 77 25.03 15.58 -17.54
N GLU A 78 25.36 15.04 -16.36
CA GLU A 78 25.78 15.82 -15.19
C GLU A 78 27.19 15.39 -14.74
N ASP A 79 28.15 16.30 -14.86
CA ASP A 79 29.53 16.01 -14.46
C ASP A 79 29.65 15.90 -12.93
N ASN A 80 30.36 14.86 -12.47
CA ASN A 80 30.64 14.59 -11.06
C ASN A 80 29.41 14.39 -10.16
N LEU A 81 28.26 14.04 -10.74
CA LEU A 81 27.06 13.66 -9.98
C LEU A 81 26.76 12.17 -10.18
N PHE A 82 26.37 11.54 -9.07
CA PHE A 82 26.18 10.11 -8.99
C PHE A 82 24.85 9.76 -8.33
N GLU A 83 24.19 8.75 -8.86
CA GLU A 83 23.05 8.10 -8.23
C GLU A 83 23.50 6.94 -7.34
N ILE A 84 22.85 6.80 -6.19
CA ILE A 84 23.12 5.72 -5.23
C ILE A 84 22.37 4.47 -5.65
N GLU A 85 23.10 3.43 -6.08
CA GLU A 85 22.53 2.11 -6.40
C GLU A 85 22.55 1.16 -5.19
N ASP A 86 23.46 1.34 -4.24
CA ASP A 86 23.39 0.64 -2.95
C ASP A 86 24.04 1.44 -1.85
N GLY A 87 23.47 1.36 -0.64
CA GLY A 87 24.01 2.03 0.53
C GLY A 87 23.31 3.33 0.91
N GLU A 88 22.09 3.55 0.45
CA GLU A 88 21.27 4.73 0.81
C GLU A 88 21.17 4.94 2.33
N LEU A 89 21.06 3.87 3.13
CA LEU A 89 21.05 4.00 4.60
C LEU A 89 22.40 4.49 5.16
N ARG A 90 23.53 4.11 4.53
CA ARG A 90 24.87 4.65 4.89
C ARG A 90 24.97 6.12 4.55
N TYR A 91 24.51 6.51 3.36
CA TYR A 91 24.42 7.90 2.93
C TYR A 91 23.62 8.75 3.93
N ARG A 92 22.39 8.34 4.26
CA ARG A 92 21.54 9.04 5.26
C ARG A 92 22.16 9.08 6.65
N GLY A 93 22.81 7.99 7.08
CA GLY A 93 23.52 7.94 8.35
C GLY A 93 24.70 8.92 8.40
N ALA A 94 25.45 9.04 7.30
CA ALA A 94 26.55 9.98 7.17
C ALA A 94 26.04 11.43 7.15
N GLN A 95 24.96 11.72 6.42
CA GLN A 95 24.29 13.03 6.45
C GLN A 95 23.89 13.42 7.88
N LEU A 96 23.34 12.49 8.67
CA LEU A 96 23.00 12.76 10.06
C LEU A 96 24.24 13.14 10.88
N LEU A 97 25.36 12.44 10.71
CA LEU A 97 26.62 12.74 11.41
C LEU A 97 27.22 14.09 10.99
N VAL A 98 27.10 14.46 9.70
CA VAL A 98 27.52 15.77 9.21
C VAL A 98 26.66 16.88 9.83
N ASN A 99 25.35 16.68 9.94
CA ASN A 99 24.45 17.61 10.61
C ASN A 99 24.75 17.75 12.12
N GLU A 100 25.33 16.72 12.74
CA GLU A 100 25.86 16.76 14.12
C GLU A 100 27.25 17.43 14.22
N GLY A 101 27.82 17.91 13.11
CA GLY A 101 29.10 18.61 13.05
C GLY A 101 30.33 17.73 12.81
N LEU A 102 30.15 16.45 12.44
CA LEU A 102 31.28 15.55 12.16
C LEU A 102 31.71 15.61 10.69
N GLU A 103 32.66 16.49 10.39
CA GLU A 103 33.15 16.73 9.02
C GLU A 103 33.75 15.50 8.33
N LYS A 104 34.29 14.55 9.10
CA LYS A 104 34.80 13.27 8.58
C LYS A 104 33.80 12.56 7.67
N TRP A 105 32.50 12.72 7.94
CA TRP A 105 31.42 12.04 7.22
C TRP A 105 30.89 12.83 6.03
N LYS A 106 31.51 13.95 5.66
CA LYS A 106 31.24 14.67 4.39
C LYS A 106 31.57 13.82 3.16
N TYR A 107 32.32 12.74 3.34
CA TYR A 107 32.70 11.83 2.29
C TYR A 107 32.41 10.39 2.68
N LEU A 108 32.12 9.55 1.68
CA LEU A 108 31.98 8.11 1.84
C LEU A 108 32.88 7.38 0.84
N ASN A 109 33.41 6.24 1.27
CA ASN A 109 34.08 5.31 0.38
C ASN A 109 33.05 4.73 -0.58
N SER A 110 33.32 4.79 -1.87
CA SER A 110 32.39 4.42 -2.92
C SER A 110 33.08 3.66 -4.04
N VAL A 111 32.32 2.80 -4.71
CA VAL A 111 32.72 2.17 -5.96
C VAL A 111 31.81 2.69 -7.06
N ILE A 112 32.38 3.01 -8.21
CA ILE A 112 31.63 3.50 -9.37
C ILE A 112 31.34 2.30 -10.25
N ALA A 113 30.06 1.99 -10.41
CA ALA A 113 29.58 1.02 -11.38
C ALA A 113 29.55 1.68 -12.78
N PRO A 114 29.95 0.95 -13.84
CA PRO A 114 29.84 1.47 -15.19
C PRO A 114 28.37 1.77 -15.51
N PRO A 115 28.08 2.81 -16.33
CA PRO A 115 26.73 3.02 -16.80
C PRO A 115 26.27 1.76 -17.57
N PRO A 116 25.02 1.33 -17.38
CA PRO A 116 24.54 0.10 -17.99
C PRO A 116 24.57 0.22 -19.52
N GLN A 117 25.18 -0.76 -20.20
CA GLN A 117 25.17 -0.84 -21.67
C GLN A 117 23.77 -1.19 -22.20
N ASP A 118 23.04 -2.01 -21.45
CA ASP A 118 21.62 -2.31 -21.65
C ASP A 118 20.86 -1.89 -20.39
N ALA A 119 20.44 -0.62 -20.39
CA ALA A 119 19.83 0.02 -19.24
C ALA A 119 18.51 -0.63 -18.80
N LEU A 120 17.74 -1.16 -19.75
CA LEU A 120 16.42 -1.70 -19.47
C LEU A 120 16.52 -3.06 -18.78
N GLU A 121 17.30 -4.00 -19.33
CA GLU A 121 17.46 -5.34 -18.76
C GLU A 121 18.12 -5.28 -17.37
N LEU A 122 19.12 -4.42 -17.19
CA LEU A 122 19.77 -4.23 -15.90
C LEU A 122 18.84 -3.56 -14.88
N HIS A 123 18.03 -2.58 -15.28
CA HIS A 123 16.98 -1.99 -14.43
C HIS A 123 16.01 -3.06 -13.96
N LYS A 124 15.47 -3.88 -14.88
CA LYS A 124 14.53 -4.97 -14.53
C LYS A 124 15.13 -5.97 -13.56
N ARG A 125 16.37 -6.40 -13.80
CA ARG A 125 17.07 -7.32 -12.89
C ARG A 125 17.32 -6.71 -11.51
N SER A 126 17.73 -5.43 -11.45
CA SER A 126 17.90 -4.71 -10.18
C SER A 126 16.56 -4.56 -9.45
N LEU A 127 15.49 -4.22 -10.17
CA LEU A 127 14.14 -4.08 -9.63
C LEU A 127 13.65 -5.40 -9.02
N ILE A 128 13.73 -6.52 -9.74
CA ILE A 128 13.33 -7.84 -9.26
C ILE A 128 14.11 -8.20 -7.98
N HIS A 129 15.42 -8.00 -7.99
CA HIS A 129 16.26 -8.23 -6.82
C HIS A 129 15.79 -7.42 -5.61
N HIS A 130 15.54 -6.13 -5.78
CA HIS A 130 15.07 -5.25 -4.71
C HIS A 130 13.67 -5.63 -4.21
N LEU A 131 12.75 -5.98 -5.10
CA LEU A 131 11.38 -6.42 -4.74
C LEU A 131 11.40 -7.70 -3.88
N HIS A 132 12.36 -8.59 -4.13
CA HIS A 132 12.52 -9.87 -3.44
C HIS A 132 13.36 -9.80 -2.16
N GLN A 133 13.91 -8.64 -1.81
CA GLN A 133 14.63 -8.48 -0.55
C GLN A 133 13.70 -8.67 0.65
N GLU A 134 14.14 -9.49 1.60
CA GLU A 134 13.46 -9.63 2.88
C GLU A 134 13.36 -8.26 3.59
N GLY A 135 12.16 -7.95 4.09
CA GLY A 135 11.92 -6.68 4.79
C GLY A 135 11.77 -5.46 3.88
N LEU A 136 11.53 -5.62 2.57
CA LEU A 136 10.95 -4.53 1.77
C LEU A 136 9.53 -4.24 2.27
N ASN A 137 9.24 -2.97 2.56
CA ASN A 137 7.95 -2.57 3.06
C ASN A 137 6.85 -2.85 2.01
N PRO A 138 5.68 -3.40 2.40
CA PRO A 138 4.52 -3.54 1.52
C PRO A 138 4.17 -2.27 0.70
N LEU A 139 4.28 -1.09 1.32
CA LEU A 139 4.03 0.19 0.64
C LEU A 139 5.06 0.46 -0.47
N ASP A 140 6.34 0.26 -0.14
CA ASP A 140 7.46 0.45 -1.07
C ASP A 140 7.34 -0.53 -2.26
N ARG A 141 7.02 -1.79 -1.98
CA ARG A 141 6.82 -2.83 -3.00
C ARG A 141 5.70 -2.47 -3.97
N ILE A 142 4.51 -2.12 -3.48
CA ILE A 142 3.38 -1.80 -4.39
C ILE A 142 3.64 -0.55 -5.21
N GLU A 143 4.27 0.48 -4.63
CA GLU A 143 4.57 1.71 -5.37
C GLU A 143 5.61 1.47 -6.47
N ALA A 144 6.64 0.67 -6.20
CA ALA A 144 7.62 0.29 -7.21
C ALA A 144 6.99 -0.52 -8.35
N ILE A 145 6.16 -1.52 -8.03
CA ILE A 145 5.44 -2.33 -9.02
C ILE A 145 4.50 -1.46 -9.87
N VAL A 146 3.72 -0.59 -9.24
CA VAL A 146 2.81 0.29 -9.97
C VAL A 146 3.57 1.28 -10.84
N LYS A 147 4.71 1.80 -10.38
CA LYS A 147 5.58 2.64 -11.20
C LYS A 147 6.09 1.89 -12.43
N GLU A 148 6.52 0.65 -12.28
CA GLU A 148 6.99 -0.17 -13.40
C GLU A 148 5.87 -0.45 -14.41
N ILE A 149 4.69 -0.85 -13.90
CA ILE A 149 3.49 -1.03 -14.72
C ILE A 149 3.15 0.27 -15.47
N LEU A 150 3.22 1.42 -14.81
CA LEU A 150 2.99 2.72 -15.45
C LEU A 150 3.99 2.97 -16.58
N THR A 151 5.27 2.70 -16.39
CA THR A 151 6.30 2.88 -17.42
C THR A 151 6.01 2.01 -18.65
N GLU A 152 5.72 0.73 -18.44
CA GLU A 152 5.46 -0.24 -19.51
C GLU A 152 4.13 0.02 -20.24
N ILE A 153 3.07 0.36 -19.49
CA ILE A 153 1.74 0.61 -20.05
C ILE A 153 1.64 1.99 -20.71
N SER A 154 2.32 3.02 -20.19
CA SER A 154 2.30 4.37 -20.79
C SER A 154 2.91 4.38 -22.18
N PHE A 155 3.80 3.44 -22.50
CA PHE A 155 4.29 3.23 -23.86
C PHE A 155 3.18 2.75 -24.82
N GLN A 156 2.15 2.08 -24.31
CA GLN A 156 1.07 1.47 -25.09
C GLN A 156 -0.23 2.29 -25.09
N LEU A 157 -0.54 3.03 -24.00
CA LEU A 157 -1.81 3.77 -23.81
C LEU A 157 -1.85 5.17 -24.43
N THR A 158 -0.75 5.70 -24.97
CA THR A 158 -0.71 7.04 -25.63
C THR A 158 -1.69 7.19 -26.79
N ALA A 159 -2.36 6.11 -27.22
CA ALA A 159 -3.41 6.10 -28.23
C ALA A 159 -4.86 6.24 -27.70
N GLN A 160 -5.11 6.13 -26.39
CA GLN A 160 -6.46 6.24 -25.80
C GLN A 160 -6.45 7.29 -24.68
N GLU A 161 -7.14 8.40 -24.91
CA GLU A 161 -7.23 9.55 -24.00
C GLU A 161 -7.92 9.18 -22.67
N VAL A 162 -7.14 8.79 -21.64
CA VAL A 162 -7.65 8.54 -20.28
C VAL A 162 -7.38 9.78 -19.42
N LYS A 163 -8.39 10.64 -19.24
CA LYS A 163 -8.32 11.80 -18.34
C LYS A 163 -9.22 11.59 -17.12
N ASP A 164 -8.69 11.80 -15.91
CA ASP A 164 -9.52 11.93 -14.71
C ASP A 164 -10.28 13.27 -14.75
N SER A 165 -11.28 13.41 -13.87
CA SER A 165 -12.10 14.61 -13.65
C SER A 165 -11.27 15.89 -13.43
N ASN A 166 -10.00 15.73 -12.99
CA ASN A 166 -9.05 16.81 -12.73
C ASN A 166 -7.99 17.00 -13.83
N GLY A 167 -8.05 16.25 -14.93
CA GLY A 167 -7.09 16.34 -16.04
C GLY A 167 -5.72 15.70 -15.79
N ASP A 168 -5.54 14.97 -14.69
CA ASP A 168 -4.30 14.23 -14.39
C ASP A 168 -4.36 12.81 -14.97
N GLU A 169 -3.66 12.61 -16.08
CA GLU A 169 -3.57 11.33 -16.80
C GLU A 169 -2.86 10.25 -15.95
N GLN A 170 -1.82 10.61 -15.19
CA GLN A 170 -1.05 9.64 -14.39
C GLN A 170 -1.89 9.10 -13.23
N GLN A 171 -2.66 9.97 -12.59
CA GLN A 171 -3.57 9.56 -11.52
C GLN A 171 -4.71 8.69 -12.06
N ALA A 172 -5.22 8.97 -13.27
CA ALA A 172 -6.24 8.16 -13.92
C ALA A 172 -5.74 6.74 -14.23
N ILE A 173 -4.57 6.61 -14.86
CA ILE A 173 -3.95 5.31 -15.17
C ILE A 173 -3.65 4.54 -13.89
N ARG A 174 -3.17 5.22 -12.84
CA ARG A 174 -2.93 4.61 -11.53
C ARG A 174 -4.20 4.04 -10.90
N ILE A 175 -5.35 4.69 -11.06
CA ILE A 175 -6.65 4.16 -10.60
C ILE A 175 -7.04 2.93 -11.44
N GLN A 176 -6.83 2.97 -12.75
CA GLN A 176 -7.14 1.85 -13.64
C GLN A 176 -6.32 0.61 -13.29
N ILE A 177 -4.99 0.75 -13.08
CA ILE A 177 -4.11 -0.34 -12.63
C ILE A 177 -4.61 -0.94 -11.31
N GLN A 178 -5.03 -0.11 -10.36
CA GLN A 178 -5.60 -0.59 -9.09
C GLN A 178 -6.87 -1.41 -9.29
N GLN A 179 -7.74 -0.99 -10.22
CA GLN A 179 -8.95 -1.72 -10.57
C GLN A 179 -8.62 -3.04 -11.26
N SER A 180 -7.67 -3.04 -12.21
CA SER A 180 -7.16 -4.24 -12.87
C SER A 180 -6.65 -5.28 -11.88
N ILE A 181 -5.80 -4.89 -10.92
CA ILE A 181 -5.29 -5.81 -9.89
C ILE A 181 -6.44 -6.44 -9.09
N ARG A 182 -7.51 -5.67 -8.78
CA ARG A 182 -8.69 -6.20 -8.07
C ARG A 182 -9.53 -7.14 -8.94
N ARG A 183 -9.73 -6.81 -10.22
CA ARG A 183 -10.46 -7.68 -11.17
C ARG A 183 -9.73 -8.99 -11.38
N LEU A 184 -8.41 -8.95 -11.54
CA LEU A 184 -7.56 -10.13 -11.63
C LEU A 184 -7.64 -10.98 -10.35
N ASP A 185 -7.51 -10.37 -9.17
CA ASP A 185 -7.65 -11.08 -7.88
C ASP A 185 -9.02 -11.77 -7.77
N TYR A 186 -10.11 -11.08 -8.15
CA TYR A 186 -11.44 -11.68 -8.19
C TYR A 186 -11.53 -12.84 -9.20
N PHE A 187 -11.00 -12.66 -10.40
CA PHE A 187 -10.99 -13.67 -11.47
C PHE A 187 -10.28 -14.95 -11.01
N PHE A 188 -9.07 -14.85 -10.46
CA PHE A 188 -8.32 -16.03 -9.99
C PHE A 188 -8.92 -16.65 -8.73
N LYS A 189 -9.60 -15.87 -7.86
CA LYS A 189 -10.36 -16.45 -6.74
C LYS A 189 -11.56 -17.27 -7.18
N LYS A 190 -12.22 -16.86 -8.27
CA LYS A 190 -13.38 -17.57 -8.83
C LYS A 190 -12.97 -18.80 -9.64
N ASN A 191 -11.82 -18.76 -10.31
CA ASN A 191 -11.32 -19.83 -11.17
C ASN A 191 -10.11 -20.53 -10.54
N GLN A 192 -10.34 -21.61 -9.78
CA GLN A 192 -9.29 -22.31 -9.04
C GLN A 192 -8.22 -22.93 -9.96
N ASP A 193 -8.62 -23.50 -11.11
CA ASP A 193 -7.68 -24.11 -12.06
C ASP A 193 -6.63 -23.10 -12.57
N TRP A 194 -7.08 -21.89 -12.93
CA TRP A 194 -6.19 -20.83 -13.38
C TRP A 194 -5.32 -20.29 -12.24
N ARG A 195 -5.81 -20.33 -11.00
CA ARG A 195 -5.02 -19.91 -9.84
C ARG A 195 -3.88 -20.88 -9.53
N GLU A 196 -4.07 -22.17 -9.74
CA GLU A 196 -3.01 -23.17 -9.60
C GLU A 196 -1.97 -23.01 -10.72
N LYS A 197 -2.43 -22.80 -11.97
CA LYS A 197 -1.54 -22.47 -13.10
C LYS A 197 -0.74 -21.19 -12.90
N LEU A 198 -1.31 -20.17 -12.24
CA LEU A 198 -0.61 -18.92 -11.94
C LEU A 198 0.68 -19.16 -11.13
N LEU A 199 0.70 -20.16 -10.23
CA LEU A 199 1.91 -20.52 -9.48
C LEU A 199 2.96 -21.16 -10.39
N PHE A 200 2.53 -21.98 -11.36
CA PHE A 200 3.43 -22.58 -12.35
C PHE A 200 4.00 -21.54 -13.32
N TRP A 201 3.23 -20.52 -13.69
CA TRP A 201 3.69 -19.45 -14.58
C TRP A 201 4.85 -18.66 -14.00
N LEU A 202 4.90 -18.46 -12.68
CA LEU A 202 6.02 -17.78 -12.03
C LEU A 202 7.37 -18.50 -12.23
N GLU A 203 7.33 -19.79 -12.60
CA GLU A 203 8.52 -20.62 -12.85
C GLU A 203 8.70 -20.96 -14.34
N SER A 204 7.81 -20.48 -15.22
CA SER A 204 7.76 -20.83 -16.66
C SER A 204 8.49 -19.80 -17.53
N SER A 205 8.79 -20.16 -18.79
CA SER A 205 9.33 -19.20 -19.76
C SER A 205 8.26 -18.21 -20.27
N GLN A 206 8.70 -17.03 -20.70
CA GLN A 206 7.83 -15.96 -21.19
C GLN A 206 6.95 -16.38 -22.37
N GLU A 207 7.46 -17.23 -23.27
CA GLU A 207 6.70 -17.76 -24.41
C GLU A 207 5.51 -18.63 -23.95
N THR A 208 5.73 -19.46 -22.93
CA THR A 208 4.67 -20.33 -22.38
C THR A 208 3.61 -19.49 -21.67
N GLN A 209 4.04 -18.49 -20.90
CA GLN A 209 3.16 -17.53 -20.23
C GLN A 209 2.26 -16.82 -21.25
N LEU A 210 2.82 -16.29 -22.35
CA LEU A 210 2.05 -15.56 -23.37
C LEU A 210 0.98 -16.43 -24.03
N LEU A 211 1.32 -17.67 -24.42
CA LEU A 211 0.39 -18.61 -25.04
C LEU A 211 -0.77 -18.98 -24.11
N GLU A 212 -0.48 -19.23 -22.83
CA GLU A 212 -1.53 -19.59 -21.88
C GLU A 212 -2.39 -18.38 -21.48
N ILE A 213 -1.79 -17.19 -21.37
CA ILE A 213 -2.54 -15.96 -21.12
C ILE A 213 -3.43 -15.59 -22.31
N GLN A 214 -3.05 -15.93 -23.55
CA GLN A 214 -3.95 -15.83 -24.72
C GLN A 214 -5.24 -16.66 -24.58
N GLN A 215 -5.19 -17.78 -23.85
CA GLN A 215 -6.37 -18.60 -23.59
C GLN A 215 -7.27 -18.04 -22.47
N LEU A 216 -6.75 -17.13 -21.64
CA LEU A 216 -7.54 -16.45 -20.62
C LEU A 216 -8.52 -15.46 -21.27
N SER A 217 -9.81 -15.68 -21.03
CA SER A 217 -10.86 -14.69 -21.35
C SER A 217 -10.87 -13.57 -20.31
N LEU A 218 -9.87 -12.69 -20.34
CA LEU A 218 -9.82 -11.51 -19.48
C LEU A 218 -10.74 -10.40 -20.02
N PRO A 219 -11.40 -9.60 -19.14
CA PRO A 219 -12.39 -8.62 -19.58
C PRO A 219 -11.82 -7.42 -20.32
N GLU A 220 -10.62 -6.97 -19.95
CA GLU A 220 -9.98 -5.78 -20.50
C GLU A 220 -8.53 -6.08 -20.92
N GLU A 221 -8.06 -5.42 -21.98
CA GLU A 221 -6.67 -5.57 -22.46
C GLU A 221 -5.66 -5.12 -21.40
N ILE A 222 -6.00 -4.08 -20.62
CA ILE A 222 -5.14 -3.63 -19.53
C ILE A 222 -4.92 -4.71 -18.46
N ASP A 223 -5.90 -5.59 -18.23
CA ASP A 223 -5.78 -6.67 -17.24
C ASP A 223 -4.73 -7.69 -17.70
N ARG A 224 -4.64 -7.94 -19.02
CA ARG A 224 -3.61 -8.79 -19.63
C ARG A 224 -2.23 -8.15 -19.46
N GLN A 225 -2.07 -6.86 -19.78
CA GLN A 225 -0.79 -6.17 -19.67
C GLN A 225 -0.29 -6.09 -18.22
N VAL A 226 -1.17 -5.74 -17.28
CA VAL A 226 -0.87 -5.74 -15.85
C VAL A 226 -0.42 -7.13 -15.40
N LEU A 227 -1.11 -8.20 -15.82
CA LEU A 227 -0.74 -9.57 -15.46
C LEU A 227 0.64 -9.95 -16.00
N LEU A 228 0.98 -9.57 -17.23
CA LEU A 228 2.27 -9.87 -17.85
C LEU A 228 3.42 -9.20 -17.09
N VAL A 229 3.31 -7.90 -16.79
CA VAL A 229 4.33 -7.17 -16.01
C VAL A 229 4.48 -7.78 -14.63
N LEU A 230 3.38 -8.17 -13.97
CA LEU A 230 3.45 -8.82 -12.66
C LEU A 230 4.18 -10.17 -12.72
N LEU A 231 3.96 -10.97 -13.76
CA LEU A 231 4.68 -12.25 -13.95
C LEU A 231 6.16 -12.04 -14.25
N GLU A 232 6.51 -11.04 -15.06
CA GLU A 232 7.89 -10.66 -15.34
C GLU A 232 8.63 -10.25 -14.05
N LEU A 233 7.95 -9.48 -13.19
CA LEU A 233 8.45 -9.12 -11.86
C LEU A 233 8.35 -10.27 -10.83
N GLN A 234 7.92 -11.47 -11.24
CA GLN A 234 7.72 -12.65 -10.39
C GLN A 234 6.77 -12.41 -9.21
N GLN A 235 5.78 -11.55 -9.39
CA GLN A 235 4.80 -11.16 -8.38
C GLN A 235 3.49 -11.94 -8.53
N ASN A 236 3.03 -12.50 -7.41
CA ASN A 236 1.72 -13.14 -7.36
C ASN A 236 0.59 -12.12 -7.18
N VAL A 237 -0.31 -12.01 -8.16
CA VAL A 237 -1.38 -11.00 -8.18
C VAL A 237 -2.30 -11.08 -6.96
N CYS A 238 -2.71 -12.28 -6.54
CA CYS A 238 -3.60 -12.47 -5.39
C CYS A 238 -2.95 -12.02 -4.08
N SER A 239 -1.66 -12.33 -3.92
CA SER A 239 -0.87 -11.92 -2.75
C SER A 239 -0.66 -10.41 -2.72
N LEU A 240 -0.33 -9.83 -3.88
CA LEU A 240 -0.17 -8.39 -4.06
C LEU A 240 -1.48 -7.65 -3.73
N ALA A 241 -2.62 -8.12 -4.26
CA ALA A 241 -3.94 -7.52 -4.03
C ALA A 241 -4.37 -7.57 -2.56
N ALA A 242 -4.07 -8.66 -1.84
CA ALA A 242 -4.47 -8.82 -0.44
C ALA A 242 -3.60 -8.00 0.53
N ASN A 243 -2.29 -8.00 0.28
CA ASN A 243 -1.29 -7.52 1.24
C ASN A 243 -0.81 -6.09 0.95
N ASP A 244 -0.55 -5.79 -0.32
CA ASP A 244 0.22 -4.60 -0.72
C ASP A 244 -0.67 -3.51 -1.32
N LEU A 245 -1.62 -3.88 -2.17
CA LEU A 245 -2.58 -2.94 -2.77
C LEU A 245 -3.29 -2.04 -1.75
N PRO A 246 -3.69 -2.52 -0.55
CA PRO A 246 -4.30 -1.66 0.46
C PRO A 246 -3.39 -0.53 0.96
N MET A 247 -2.06 -0.69 0.87
CA MET A 247 -1.10 0.33 1.29
C MET A 247 -1.08 1.53 0.34
N LEU A 248 -1.29 1.26 -0.95
CA LEU A 248 -1.33 2.29 -1.98
C LEU A 248 -2.50 3.29 -1.78
N LEU A 249 -3.59 2.81 -1.19
CA LEU A 249 -4.82 3.53 -0.88
C LEU A 249 -4.77 4.32 0.43
N LEU A 250 -3.67 4.22 1.18
CA LEU A 250 -3.52 4.96 2.43
C LEU A 250 -3.41 6.46 2.17
N PRO A 251 -4.00 7.30 3.05
CA PRO A 251 -3.74 8.73 3.11
C PRO A 251 -2.24 9.07 3.20
N ASN A 252 -1.85 10.22 2.67
CA ASN A 252 -0.44 10.64 2.57
C ASN A 252 0.22 10.82 3.94
N ASP A 253 -0.53 11.25 4.96
CA ASP A 253 -0.07 11.35 6.35
C ASP A 253 0.33 9.97 6.91
N LEU A 254 -0.47 8.93 6.65
CA LEU A 254 -0.14 7.56 7.07
C LEU A 254 1.04 6.99 6.30
N LYS A 255 1.16 7.26 4.98
CA LYS A 255 2.33 6.87 4.19
C LYS A 255 3.62 7.51 4.74
N LYS A 256 3.57 8.80 5.07
CA LYS A 256 4.69 9.51 5.72
C LYS A 256 5.03 8.86 7.07
N ALA A 257 4.03 8.52 7.87
CA ALA A 257 4.24 7.85 9.17
C ALA A 257 4.88 6.47 9.02
N ILE A 258 4.51 5.68 8.01
CA ILE A 258 5.14 4.39 7.69
C ILE A 258 6.63 4.60 7.36
N ARG A 259 6.94 5.55 6.47
CA ARG A 259 8.33 5.76 6.01
C ARG A 259 9.26 6.32 7.08
N THR A 260 8.76 7.25 7.90
CA THR A 260 9.60 8.04 8.82
C THR A 260 9.53 7.55 10.27
N LYS A 261 8.34 7.19 10.76
CA LYS A 261 8.03 6.94 12.17
C LYS A 261 7.88 5.46 12.54
N GLU A 262 8.24 4.53 11.67
CA GLU A 262 8.14 3.07 11.93
C GLU A 262 6.73 2.57 12.19
N LEU A 263 5.70 3.27 11.69
CA LEU A 263 4.33 2.77 11.83
C LEU A 263 4.17 1.47 11.02
N PRO A 264 3.81 0.34 11.65
CA PRO A 264 3.62 -0.89 10.89
C PRO A 264 2.38 -0.81 10.00
N CYS A 265 2.49 -1.36 8.79
CA CYS A 265 1.46 -1.31 7.74
C CYS A 265 0.07 -1.81 8.17
N HIS A 266 0.01 -2.81 9.05
CA HIS A 266 -1.25 -3.34 9.57
C HIS A 266 -1.97 -2.36 10.52
N HIS A 267 -1.24 -1.55 11.29
CA HIS A 267 -1.82 -0.47 12.08
C HIS A 267 -2.30 0.66 11.16
N ALA A 268 -1.50 1.04 10.17
CA ALA A 268 -1.89 2.06 9.19
C ALA A 268 -3.20 1.69 8.46
N LYS A 269 -3.36 0.42 8.06
CA LYS A 269 -4.59 -0.10 7.44
C LYS A 269 -5.81 -0.06 8.38
N ALA A 270 -5.60 -0.22 9.69
CA ALA A 270 -6.69 -0.08 10.65
C ALA A 270 -7.08 1.39 10.82
N ILE A 271 -6.08 2.28 10.92
CA ILE A 271 -6.26 3.72 11.15
C ILE A 271 -6.87 4.41 9.92
N SER A 272 -6.58 3.95 8.71
CA SER A 272 -7.13 4.53 7.46
C SER A 272 -8.66 4.47 7.36
N LYS A 273 -9.32 3.65 8.19
CA LYS A 273 -10.79 3.67 8.34
C LYS A 273 -11.31 5.00 8.89
N LEU A 274 -10.48 5.79 9.56
CA LEU A 274 -10.80 7.16 9.97
C LEU A 274 -10.54 8.10 8.79
N SER A 275 -11.55 8.19 7.94
CA SER A 275 -11.54 9.06 6.76
C SER A 275 -12.70 10.05 6.87
N SER A 276 -12.59 11.16 6.16
CA SER A 276 -13.67 12.14 6.01
C SER A 276 -15.01 11.48 5.64
N LYS A 277 -15.00 10.46 4.75
CA LYS A 277 -16.21 9.72 4.36
C LYS A 277 -16.86 8.91 5.49
N SER A 278 -16.04 8.28 6.34
CA SER A 278 -16.56 7.43 7.43
C SER A 278 -17.01 8.23 8.64
N LEU A 279 -16.37 9.39 8.87
CA LEU A 279 -16.62 10.25 10.02
C LEU A 279 -17.52 11.46 9.70
N LYS A 280 -17.75 11.77 8.42
CA LYS A 280 -18.47 12.97 7.93
C LYS A 280 -17.90 14.30 8.46
N ILE A 281 -16.60 14.33 8.70
CA ILE A 281 -15.84 15.50 9.17
C ILE A 281 -14.91 16.01 8.07
N SER A 282 -14.29 17.18 8.29
CA SER A 282 -13.27 17.71 7.38
C SER A 282 -12.04 16.79 7.29
N GLU A 283 -11.31 16.83 6.18
CA GLU A 283 -10.12 15.99 6.02
C GLU A 283 -9.01 16.36 7.02
N GLU A 284 -8.89 17.64 7.39
CA GLU A 284 -7.92 18.12 8.39
C GLU A 284 -8.21 17.56 9.79
N GLU A 285 -9.48 17.55 10.21
CA GLU A 285 -9.87 16.92 11.48
C GLU A 285 -9.62 15.41 11.46
N SER A 286 -9.89 14.77 10.31
CA SER A 286 -9.60 13.35 10.13
C SER A 286 -8.10 13.06 10.22
N GLU A 287 -7.26 13.90 9.62
CA GLU A 287 -5.80 13.80 9.69
C GLU A 287 -5.29 13.97 11.13
N ASN A 288 -5.84 14.95 11.87
CA ASN A 288 -5.51 15.16 13.27
C ASN A 288 -5.86 13.95 14.15
N LEU A 289 -7.04 13.34 13.95
CA LEU A 289 -7.43 12.12 14.64
C LEU A 289 -6.50 10.95 14.30
N ARG A 290 -6.15 10.77 13.02
CA ARG A 290 -5.20 9.74 12.59
C ARG A 290 -3.84 9.98 13.25
N PHE A 291 -3.36 11.22 13.27
CA PHE A 291 -2.09 11.58 13.92
C PHE A 291 -2.07 11.26 15.41
N GLN A 292 -3.13 11.60 16.16
CA GLN A 292 -3.24 11.30 17.59
C GLN A 292 -3.15 9.79 17.87
N ILE A 293 -3.85 8.97 17.07
CA ILE A 293 -3.78 7.51 17.23
C ILE A 293 -2.41 6.98 16.84
N VAL A 294 -1.81 7.48 15.76
CA VAL A 294 -0.45 7.07 15.38
C VAL A 294 0.53 7.37 16.51
N GLN A 295 0.46 8.55 17.14
CA GLN A 295 1.29 8.86 18.30
C GLN A 295 1.03 7.90 19.47
N LYS A 296 -0.25 7.59 19.75
CA LYS A 296 -0.61 6.65 20.80
C LYS A 296 -0.08 5.24 20.53
N VAL A 297 -0.22 4.74 19.31
CA VAL A 297 0.29 3.42 18.90
C VAL A 297 1.80 3.32 19.07
N LEU A 298 2.54 4.38 18.71
CA LEU A 298 4.00 4.40 18.82
C LEU A 298 4.48 4.57 20.26
N ALA A 299 3.79 5.36 21.08
CA ALA A 299 4.17 5.60 22.47
C ALA A 299 3.84 4.41 23.39
N GLU A 300 2.64 3.84 23.25
CA GLU A 300 2.14 2.76 24.11
C GLU A 300 2.43 1.35 23.54
N SER A 301 3.02 1.26 22.34
CA SER A 301 3.26 -0.01 21.62
C SER A 301 1.99 -0.89 21.53
N LEU A 302 0.87 -0.27 21.16
CA LEU A 302 -0.43 -0.93 21.11
C LEU A 302 -0.41 -2.16 20.19
N SER A 303 -1.15 -3.20 20.58
CA SER A 303 -1.45 -4.32 19.70
C SER A 303 -2.40 -3.92 18.56
N LEU A 304 -2.41 -4.72 17.49
CA LEU A 304 -3.32 -4.50 16.36
C LEU A 304 -4.80 -4.54 16.80
N ARG A 305 -5.12 -5.37 17.81
CA ARG A 305 -6.48 -5.45 18.36
C ARG A 305 -6.87 -4.14 19.03
N GLU A 306 -6.03 -3.64 19.93
CA GLU A 306 -6.27 -2.38 20.64
C GLU A 306 -6.36 -1.20 19.69
N THR A 307 -5.55 -1.19 18.63
CA THR A 307 -5.62 -0.16 17.59
C THR A 307 -6.97 -0.19 16.87
N LYS A 308 -7.45 -1.38 16.50
CA LYS A 308 -8.78 -1.54 15.88
C LYS A 308 -9.88 -1.10 16.83
N GLU A 309 -9.79 -1.46 18.11
CA GLU A 309 -10.76 -1.05 19.14
C GLU A 309 -10.75 0.46 19.37
N ALA A 310 -9.59 1.12 19.37
CA ALA A 310 -9.48 2.57 19.47
C ALA A 310 -10.14 3.26 18.26
N VAL A 311 -9.87 2.77 17.05
CA VAL A 311 -10.48 3.26 15.82
C VAL A 311 -12.01 3.09 15.85
N THR A 312 -12.53 1.92 16.24
CA THR A 312 -13.98 1.70 16.30
C THR A 312 -14.65 2.54 17.38
N ARG A 313 -14.00 2.75 18.53
CA ARG A 313 -14.49 3.67 19.58
C ARG A 313 -14.58 5.11 19.08
N ILE A 314 -13.65 5.56 18.23
CA ILE A 314 -13.70 6.92 17.67
C ILE A 314 -14.80 7.02 16.63
N ILE A 315 -14.94 6.02 15.76
CA ILE A 315 -16.03 5.96 14.78
C ILE A 315 -17.39 5.95 15.50
N SER A 316 -17.55 5.19 16.59
CA SER A 316 -18.82 5.16 17.33
C SER A 316 -19.08 6.48 18.06
N LYS A 317 -18.08 7.08 18.70
CA LYS A 317 -18.22 8.40 19.36
C LYS A 317 -18.63 9.50 18.38
N GLN A 318 -18.05 9.52 17.19
CA GLN A 318 -18.43 10.48 16.14
C GLN A 318 -19.76 10.10 15.47
N GLY A 319 -20.08 8.80 15.38
CA GLY A 319 -21.37 8.30 14.91
C GLY A 319 -22.54 8.61 15.84
N ILE A 320 -22.30 8.75 17.15
CA ILE A 320 -23.31 9.13 18.15
C ILE A 320 -23.72 10.61 18.01
N ASN A 321 -22.88 11.47 17.41
CA ASN A 321 -23.24 12.87 17.14
C ASN A 321 -24.22 13.05 15.97
N ASN A 322 -24.70 11.97 15.34
CA ASN A 322 -25.92 12.01 14.52
C ASN A 322 -27.11 11.54 15.36
N GLU A 323 -27.84 12.48 15.94
CA GLU A 323 -29.14 12.23 16.55
C GLU A 323 -30.08 11.44 15.61
N LYS A 324 -30.78 10.47 16.19
CA LYS A 324 -32.01 9.82 15.70
C LYS A 324 -31.96 9.15 14.30
N ASN A 325 -31.49 7.91 14.27
CA ASN A 325 -32.16 6.90 13.46
C ASN A 325 -32.14 5.57 14.21
N LEU A 326 -33.25 5.26 14.89
CA LEU A 326 -33.65 3.87 15.10
C LEU A 326 -33.54 3.17 13.73
N PRO A 327 -32.96 1.96 13.63
CA PRO A 327 -32.62 1.39 12.34
C PRO A 327 -33.90 1.20 11.51
N LYS A 328 -34.00 1.95 10.39
CA LYS A 328 -35.08 1.84 9.38
C LYS A 328 -35.41 0.39 8.98
N LYS A 329 -34.47 -0.52 9.20
CA LYS A 329 -34.59 -1.97 9.01
C LYS A 329 -35.60 -2.63 9.95
N GLU A 330 -35.59 -2.29 11.24
CA GLU A 330 -36.55 -2.82 12.22
C GLU A 330 -37.96 -2.27 11.95
N LEU A 331 -38.05 -0.99 11.58
CA LEU A 331 -39.33 -0.35 11.25
C LEU A 331 -39.93 -0.91 9.96
N ASN A 332 -39.10 -1.23 8.97
CA ASN A 332 -39.53 -1.92 7.76
C ASN A 332 -39.95 -3.37 8.05
N GLN A 333 -39.25 -4.09 8.93
CA GLN A 333 -39.67 -5.44 9.35
C GLN A 333 -41.03 -5.42 10.07
N ILE A 334 -41.26 -4.48 10.98
CA ILE A 334 -42.55 -4.33 11.67
C ILE A 334 -43.67 -4.02 10.66
N LYS A 335 -43.40 -3.16 9.66
CA LYS A 335 -44.37 -2.87 8.59
C LYS A 335 -44.73 -4.10 7.77
N THR A 336 -43.75 -4.92 7.39
CA THR A 336 -44.01 -6.17 6.65
C THR A 336 -44.79 -7.16 7.50
N ILE A 337 -44.42 -7.32 8.77
CA ILE A 337 -45.13 -8.20 9.71
C ILE A 337 -46.59 -7.76 9.89
N LEU A 338 -46.86 -6.46 10.05
CA LEU A 338 -48.22 -5.94 10.17
C LEU A 338 -49.06 -6.14 8.89
N ALA A 339 -48.42 -6.13 7.71
CA ALA A 339 -49.10 -6.33 6.44
C ALA A 339 -49.45 -7.81 6.15
N ASP A 340 -48.64 -8.75 6.64
CA ASP A 340 -48.80 -10.19 6.39
C ASP A 340 -49.69 -10.93 7.42
N ILE A 341 -50.16 -10.26 8.49
CA ILE A 341 -51.05 -10.88 9.49
C ILE A 341 -52.41 -11.18 8.85
N SER A 342 -52.66 -12.46 8.58
CA SER A 342 -53.96 -12.96 8.11
C SER A 342 -54.92 -13.17 9.29
N LEU A 343 -55.97 -12.33 9.37
CA LEU A 343 -56.91 -12.29 10.49
C LEU A 343 -58.05 -13.33 10.43
N GLN A 344 -57.99 -14.27 9.48
CA GLN A 344 -59.15 -15.11 9.12
C GLN A 344 -59.47 -16.24 10.11
N ASN A 345 -58.60 -16.52 11.10
CA ASN A 345 -58.77 -17.65 12.05
C ASN A 345 -58.62 -17.28 13.55
N LEU A 346 -58.73 -16.00 13.93
CA LEU A 346 -58.55 -15.56 15.33
C LEU A 346 -59.86 -15.51 16.10
N GLN A 347 -59.84 -15.89 17.39
CA GLN A 347 -61.02 -15.83 18.26
C GLN A 347 -61.38 -14.36 18.58
N LYS A 348 -62.68 -14.09 18.82
CA LYS A 348 -63.20 -12.72 19.03
C LYS A 348 -62.53 -11.98 20.21
N GLN A 349 -62.03 -12.70 21.20
CA GLN A 349 -61.29 -12.14 22.35
C GLN A 349 -59.86 -11.72 21.98
N GLU A 350 -59.18 -12.49 21.12
CA GLU A 350 -57.81 -12.22 20.66
C GLU A 350 -57.78 -10.99 19.74
N LEU A 351 -58.79 -10.87 18.87
CA LEU A 351 -58.97 -9.69 18.01
C LEU A 351 -59.20 -8.41 18.83
N LYS A 352 -59.89 -8.52 19.97
CA LYS A 352 -60.13 -7.36 20.86
C LYS A 352 -58.84 -6.92 21.55
N SER A 353 -58.05 -7.86 22.06
CA SER A 353 -56.74 -7.59 22.68
C SER A 353 -55.74 -6.98 21.68
N LEU A 354 -55.68 -7.51 20.46
CA LEU A 354 -54.82 -6.97 19.40
C LEU A 354 -55.25 -5.54 19.02
N LYS A 355 -56.55 -5.28 18.89
CA LYS A 355 -57.09 -3.95 18.61
C LYS A 355 -56.70 -2.95 19.71
N GLU A 356 -56.87 -3.31 20.98
CA GLU A 356 -56.51 -2.45 22.12
C GLU A 356 -55.01 -2.10 22.10
N THR A 357 -54.15 -3.08 21.86
CA THR A 357 -52.69 -2.90 21.81
C THR A 357 -52.26 -1.99 20.65
N LEU A 358 -52.85 -2.16 19.47
CA LEU A 358 -52.57 -1.31 18.30
C LEU A 358 -53.10 0.12 18.50
N THR A 359 -54.27 0.29 19.13
CA THR A 359 -54.81 1.62 19.43
C THR A 359 -53.96 2.37 20.45
N ALA A 360 -53.43 1.70 21.48
CA ALA A 360 -52.53 2.32 22.44
C ALA A 360 -51.23 2.82 21.78
N LYS A 361 -50.67 2.02 20.85
CA LYS A 361 -49.49 2.40 20.08
C LYS A 361 -49.76 3.51 19.06
N LEU A 362 -50.96 3.56 18.46
CA LEU A 362 -51.37 4.68 17.60
C LEU A 362 -51.45 5.99 18.36
N VAL A 363 -52.04 6.00 19.55
CA VAL A 363 -52.09 7.19 20.41
C VAL A 363 -50.68 7.68 20.79
N GLU A 364 -49.77 6.75 21.08
CA GLU A 364 -48.36 7.08 21.35
C GLU A 364 -47.67 7.72 20.13
N ILE A 365 -47.94 7.22 18.92
CA ILE A 365 -47.42 7.78 17.67
C ILE A 365 -48.00 9.18 17.40
N GLU A 366 -49.31 9.37 17.58
CA GLU A 366 -49.98 10.66 17.39
C GLU A 366 -49.50 11.72 18.40
N GLY A 367 -49.24 11.33 19.65
CA GLY A 367 -48.64 12.22 20.66
C GLY A 367 -47.22 12.67 20.31
N LEU A 368 -46.43 11.81 19.66
CA LEU A 368 -45.08 12.14 19.21
C LEU A 368 -45.07 13.01 17.94
N LEU A 369 -46.09 12.91 17.09
CA LEU A 369 -46.24 13.75 15.89
C LEU A 369 -46.71 15.16 16.24
N THR A 370 -47.62 15.30 17.22
CA THR A 370 -48.16 16.60 17.65
C THR A 370 -47.16 17.43 18.47
N THR A 371 -46.21 16.80 19.16
CA THR A 371 -45.14 17.51 19.90
C THR A 371 -44.02 18.08 19.00
N GLY A 372 -44.00 17.73 17.71
CA GLY A 372 -43.01 18.21 16.75
C GLY A 372 -43.32 19.54 16.05
N GLU A 373 -44.54 20.06 16.14
CA GLU A 373 -45.00 21.23 15.34
C GLU A 373 -45.02 22.58 16.07
N THR A 374 -44.61 22.67 17.34
CA THR A 374 -44.57 23.97 18.04
C THR A 374 -43.16 24.57 18.12
N LYS A 375 -42.75 25.23 17.04
CA LYS A 375 -41.75 26.30 17.11
C LYS A 375 -42.25 27.50 16.30
N PRO A 376 -42.92 28.50 16.92
CA PRO A 376 -43.18 29.75 16.23
C PRO A 376 -41.85 30.53 16.18
N LEU A 377 -41.33 30.75 14.97
CA LEU A 377 -40.34 31.80 14.74
C LEU A 377 -41.08 33.14 14.79
N SER A 378 -40.74 33.93 15.80
CA SER A 378 -40.90 35.39 15.80
C SER A 378 -39.87 36.02 14.88
#